data_AF-A0A074X252-F1
#
_entry.id   AF-A0A074X252-F1
#
_cell.length_a   1.000
_cell.length_b   1.000
_cell.length_c   1.000
_cell.angle_alpha   90.00
_cell.angle_beta   90.00
_cell.angle_gamma   90.00
#
_symmetry.space_group_name_H-M   'P 1'
#
loop_
_entity.id
_entity.type
_entity.pdbx_description
1 polymer ?
#
loop_
_entity_poly.entity_id
_entity_poly.type
_entity_poly.pdbx_seq_one_letter_code
_entity_poly.pdbx_strand_id
1 'polypeptide(L)'
;MEKQAEADKFQRWRAFRQADMLDAFKRMMGLDAEFRGVQFAILRALQEGHKNVLGIMPTGGGKSLTFMLLARCSPSGVTIVVVPLTALEGDMASIVFVTPEAAVGQAFKRFMQQKKLTGQLDRLVIDECHVVLDSRRKTADKDAWRPEILELYKTIEQLVQTLFLTATLPPRNELEFYDKMNINKHEIVKIRDSTTRKEIKYQVVDYEEEEEEEALQRMVDDKKR
;
A
#
# COMPACT_ATOMS: atom_id res chain seq x y z
N MET A 1 -5.05 15.28 -28.61
CA MET A 1 -5.38 14.82 -27.24
C MET A 1 -4.19 14.10 -26.60
N GLU A 2 -3.62 13.07 -27.23
CA GLU A 2 -2.52 12.27 -26.64
C GLU A 2 -1.26 13.08 -26.27
N LYS A 3 -0.80 13.98 -27.16
CA LYS A 3 0.33 14.90 -26.86
C LYS A 3 0.06 15.84 -25.68
N GLN A 4 -1.19 16.27 -25.49
CA GLN A 4 -1.56 17.14 -24.38
C GLN A 4 -1.56 16.34 -23.06
N ALA A 5 -2.15 15.15 -23.08
CA ALA A 5 -2.17 14.25 -21.92
C ALA A 5 -0.76 13.88 -21.44
N GLU A 6 0.17 13.64 -22.37
CA GLU A 6 1.57 13.38 -22.06
C GLU A 6 2.28 14.61 -21.49
N ALA A 7 2.05 15.80 -22.06
CA ALA A 7 2.58 17.05 -21.54
C ALA A 7 2.06 17.34 -20.12
N ASP A 8 0.75 17.16 -19.89
CA ASP A 8 0.13 17.35 -18.58
C ASP A 8 0.71 16.37 -17.55
N LYS A 9 0.85 15.09 -17.92
CA LYS A 9 1.50 14.08 -17.07
C LYS A 9 2.94 14.48 -16.72
N PHE A 10 3.71 14.96 -17.71
CA PHE A 10 5.09 15.40 -17.50
C PHE A 10 5.18 16.61 -16.57
N GLN A 11 4.32 17.61 -16.74
CA GLN A 11 4.27 18.78 -15.85
C GLN A 11 3.89 18.40 -14.43
N ARG A 12 2.87 17.53 -14.25
CA ARG A 12 2.50 17.02 -12.93
C ARG A 12 3.65 16.25 -12.28
N TRP A 13 4.31 15.37 -13.03
CA TRP A 13 5.47 14.64 -12.52
C TRP A 13 6.58 15.59 -12.08
N ARG A 14 6.90 16.63 -12.86
CA ARG A 14 7.89 17.65 -12.49
C ARG A 14 7.50 18.40 -11.22
N ALA A 15 6.24 18.82 -11.11
CA ALA A 15 5.72 19.50 -9.92
C ALA A 15 5.82 18.60 -8.69
N PHE A 16 5.42 17.33 -8.80
CA PHE A 16 5.56 16.34 -7.73
C PHE A 16 7.02 16.16 -7.28
N ARG A 17 7.98 16.14 -8.22
CA ARG A 17 9.42 16.05 -7.87
C ARG A 17 9.95 17.28 -7.14
N GLN A 18 9.34 18.44 -7.34
CA GLN A 18 9.74 19.69 -6.69
C GLN A 18 8.93 19.99 -5.42
N ALA A 19 7.90 19.18 -5.12
CA ALA A 19 7.07 19.38 -3.96
C ALA A 19 7.87 19.25 -2.65
N ASP A 20 7.59 20.17 -1.73
CA ASP A 20 8.06 20.07 -0.36
C ASP A 20 7.15 19.11 0.42
N MET A 21 7.61 17.86 0.54
CA MET A 21 6.87 16.80 1.23
C MET A 21 6.65 17.12 2.71
N LEU A 22 7.57 17.84 3.36
CA LEU A 22 7.44 18.15 4.77
C LEU A 22 6.38 19.23 4.99
N ASP A 23 6.41 20.29 4.18
CA ASP A 23 5.35 21.33 4.20
C ASP A 23 3.98 20.72 3.90
N ALA A 24 3.87 19.89 2.85
CA ALA A 24 2.62 19.21 2.52
C ALA A 24 2.13 18.30 3.67
N PHE A 25 3.03 17.58 4.33
CA PHE A 25 2.71 16.73 5.48
C PHE A 25 2.23 17.54 6.67
N LYS A 26 2.92 18.64 7.00
CA LYS A 26 2.54 19.54 8.09
C LYS A 26 1.20 20.22 7.85
N ARG A 27 0.91 20.61 6.60
CA ARG A 27 -0.42 21.15 6.25
C ARG A 27 -1.53 20.11 6.40
N MET A 28 -1.21 18.82 6.21
CA MET A 28 -2.17 17.73 6.35
C MET A 28 -2.37 17.28 7.81
N MET A 29 -1.31 17.30 8.62
CA MET A 29 -1.29 16.69 9.96
C MET A 29 -1.18 17.69 11.12
N GLY A 30 -0.82 18.95 10.86
CA GLY A 30 -0.49 19.97 11.85
C GLY A 30 0.97 20.45 11.77
N LEU A 31 1.22 21.69 12.17
CA LEU A 31 2.54 22.35 12.00
C LEU A 31 3.69 21.66 12.74
N ASP A 32 3.39 21.02 13.86
CA ASP A 32 4.35 20.28 14.70
C ASP A 32 4.47 18.80 14.29
N ALA A 33 3.79 18.38 13.21
CA ALA A 33 3.85 17.01 12.76
C ALA A 33 5.22 16.67 12.15
N GLU A 34 5.70 15.48 12.49
CA GLU A 34 6.92 14.89 11.94
C GLU A 34 6.66 13.53 11.32
N PHE A 35 7.45 13.19 10.30
CA PHE A 35 7.42 11.85 9.71
C PHE A 35 7.89 10.82 10.74
N ARG A 36 7.22 9.67 10.76
CA ARG A 36 7.57 8.55 11.63
C ARG A 36 8.33 7.49 10.85
N GLY A 37 9.36 6.92 11.47
CA GLY A 37 10.11 5.80 10.92
C GLY A 37 10.58 6.05 9.49
N VAL A 38 10.21 5.15 8.58
CA VAL A 38 10.64 5.20 7.18
C VAL A 38 9.70 5.93 6.21
N GLN A 39 8.66 6.62 6.70
CA GLN A 39 7.69 7.33 5.84
C GLN A 39 8.36 8.27 4.83
N PHE A 40 9.27 9.12 5.32
CA PHE A 40 9.96 10.10 4.48
C PHE A 40 10.85 9.43 3.43
N ALA A 41 11.54 8.35 3.79
CA ALA A 41 12.38 7.60 2.86
C ALA A 41 11.55 7.01 1.71
N ILE A 42 10.36 6.46 2.01
CA ILE A 42 9.44 5.93 0.98
C ILE A 42 9.00 7.05 0.03
N LEU A 43 8.58 8.18 0.58
CA LEU A 43 8.14 9.34 -0.21
C LEU A 43 9.28 9.89 -1.09
N ARG A 44 10.49 9.98 -0.55
CA ARG A 44 11.68 10.42 -1.28
C ARG A 44 12.04 9.47 -2.42
N ALA A 45 12.03 8.16 -2.18
CA ALA A 45 12.25 7.20 -3.26
C ALA A 45 11.22 7.36 -4.40
N LEU A 46 9.96 7.63 -4.03
CA LEU A 46 8.93 7.90 -5.02
C LEU A 46 9.17 9.24 -5.77
N GLN A 47 9.59 10.28 -5.06
CA GLN A 47 9.97 11.60 -5.60
C GLN A 47 11.22 11.55 -6.49
N GLU A 48 12.12 10.59 -6.28
CA GLU A 48 13.27 10.34 -7.14
C GLU A 48 12.90 9.65 -8.46
N GLY A 49 11.72 9.02 -8.51
CA GLY A 49 11.19 8.38 -9.72
C GLY A 49 11.39 6.87 -9.78
N HIS A 50 11.76 6.21 -8.68
CA HIS A 50 11.92 4.75 -8.63
C HIS A 50 10.62 4.04 -8.98
N LYS A 51 10.60 3.28 -10.07
CA LYS A 51 9.37 2.67 -10.62
C LYS A 51 8.61 1.85 -9.58
N ASN A 52 9.31 1.01 -8.84
CA ASN A 52 8.73 0.14 -7.82
C ASN A 52 9.39 0.43 -6.48
N VAL A 53 8.58 0.70 -5.46
CA VAL A 53 9.04 0.93 -4.08
C VAL A 53 8.28 -0.02 -3.15
N LEU A 54 9.00 -0.77 -2.31
CA LEU A 54 8.43 -1.64 -1.28
C LEU A 54 8.71 -1.02 0.09
N GLY A 55 7.65 -0.54 0.74
CA GLY A 55 7.66 -0.03 2.12
C GLY A 55 7.18 -1.09 3.11
N ILE A 56 8.07 -1.56 3.97
CA ILE A 56 7.75 -2.50 5.05
C ILE A 56 7.74 -1.74 6.36
N MET A 57 6.57 -1.56 6.95
CA MET A 57 6.34 -0.68 8.11
C MET A 57 5.42 -1.36 9.14
N PRO A 58 5.67 -1.22 10.45
CA PRO A 58 4.82 -1.81 11.48
C PRO A 58 3.36 -1.37 11.36
N THR A 59 2.43 -2.19 11.85
CA THR A 59 1.02 -1.79 12.01
C THR A 59 0.94 -0.59 12.94
N GLY A 60 0.21 0.46 12.52
CA GLY A 60 0.19 1.75 13.20
C GLY A 60 1.34 2.71 12.82
N GLY A 61 2.32 2.26 12.02
CA GLY A 61 3.44 3.07 11.54
C GLY A 61 3.06 4.14 10.49
N GLY A 62 1.77 4.31 10.20
CA GLY A 62 1.28 5.35 9.28
C GLY A 62 1.50 5.03 7.80
N LYS A 63 1.36 3.77 7.38
CA LYS A 63 1.36 3.35 5.96
C LYS A 63 0.41 4.20 5.12
N SER A 64 -0.83 4.36 5.59
CA SER A 64 -1.86 5.10 4.86
C SER A 64 -1.54 6.58 4.65
N LEU A 65 -0.89 7.22 5.62
CA LEU A 65 -0.42 8.61 5.49
C LEU A 65 0.55 8.78 4.33
N THR A 66 1.33 7.75 4.02
CA THR A 66 2.28 7.78 2.90
C THR A 66 1.55 7.97 1.58
N PHE A 67 0.55 7.13 1.27
CA PHE A 67 -0.18 7.27 0.00
C PHE A 67 -1.15 8.46 -0.02
N MET A 68 -1.69 8.86 1.13
CA MET A 68 -2.52 10.06 1.23
C MET A 68 -1.71 11.32 0.88
N LEU A 69 -0.49 11.42 1.41
CA LEU A 69 0.40 12.53 1.09
C LEU A 69 0.84 12.54 -0.37
N LEU A 70 1.09 11.36 -0.97
CA LEU A 70 1.42 11.26 -2.41
C LEU A 70 0.31 11.86 -3.27
N ALA A 71 -0.95 11.50 -3.00
CA ALA A 71 -2.08 12.02 -3.75
C ALA A 71 -2.26 13.53 -3.53
N ARG A 72 -2.03 14.01 -2.30
CA ARG A 72 -2.06 15.45 -1.98
C ARG A 72 -0.99 16.26 -2.72
N CYS A 73 0.17 15.65 -2.98
CA CYS A 73 1.27 16.25 -3.75
C CYS A 73 1.09 16.14 -5.27
N SER A 74 0.06 15.42 -5.74
CA SER A 74 -0.32 15.35 -7.15
C SER A 74 -1.85 15.49 -7.34
N PRO A 75 -2.42 16.68 -7.04
CA PRO A 75 -3.87 16.87 -6.92
C PRO A 75 -4.66 16.70 -8.22
N SER A 76 -4.02 16.85 -9.38
CA SER A 76 -4.62 16.62 -10.71
C SER A 76 -4.34 15.23 -11.27
N GLY A 77 -3.67 14.38 -10.49
CA GLY A 77 -3.43 12.97 -10.77
C GLY A 77 -4.32 12.06 -9.94
N VAL A 78 -4.42 10.80 -10.38
CA VAL A 78 -5.16 9.74 -9.70
C VAL A 78 -4.18 8.71 -9.17
N THR A 79 -4.29 8.44 -7.87
CA THR A 79 -3.64 7.35 -7.16
C THR A 79 -4.66 6.26 -6.88
N ILE A 80 -4.40 5.05 -7.36
CA ILE A 80 -5.25 3.89 -7.06
C ILE A 80 -4.67 3.18 -5.86
N VAL A 81 -5.51 2.86 -4.90
CA VAL A 81 -5.14 2.13 -3.70
C VAL A 81 -5.94 0.84 -3.66
N VAL A 82 -5.23 -0.28 -3.81
CA VAL A 82 -5.80 -1.62 -3.69
C VAL A 82 -5.73 -2.02 -2.22
N VAL A 83 -6.89 -2.25 -1.60
CA VAL A 83 -7.02 -2.59 -0.17
C VAL A 83 -7.81 -3.89 0.02
N PRO A 84 -7.41 -4.75 0.99
CA PRO A 84 -8.03 -6.05 1.22
C PRO A 84 -9.39 -6.00 1.94
N LEU A 85 -9.83 -4.82 2.38
CA LEU A 85 -11.10 -4.61 3.08
C LEU A 85 -11.93 -3.54 2.37
N THR A 86 -13.22 -3.47 2.69
CA THR A 86 -14.22 -2.57 2.09
C THR A 86 -13.63 -1.19 1.83
N ALA A 87 -13.65 -0.78 0.55
CA ALA A 87 -13.17 0.51 0.10
C ALA A 87 -13.81 1.62 0.95
N LEU A 88 -12.98 2.49 1.52
CA LEU A 88 -13.46 3.73 2.12
C LEU A 88 -13.80 4.68 0.96
N GLU A 89 -15.09 4.93 0.74
CA GLU A 89 -15.54 6.05 -0.06
C GLU A 89 -15.22 7.35 0.70
N GLY A 90 -14.01 7.83 0.50
CA GLY A 90 -13.55 9.12 0.99
C GLY A 90 -13.24 10.01 -0.20
N ASP A 91 -13.92 11.15 -0.28
CA ASP A 91 -13.89 12.11 -1.38
C ASP A 91 -12.59 12.95 -1.39
N MET A 92 -11.44 12.30 -1.27
CA MET A 92 -10.18 12.89 -1.69
C MET A 92 -10.09 12.70 -3.19
N ALA A 93 -10.49 13.70 -3.99
CA ALA A 93 -10.66 13.64 -5.45
C ALA A 93 -9.49 13.03 -6.28
N SER A 94 -8.33 12.80 -5.66
CA SER A 94 -7.14 12.19 -6.23
C SER A 94 -6.91 10.70 -5.85
N ILE A 95 -7.70 10.09 -4.96
CA ILE A 95 -7.53 8.69 -4.52
C ILE A 95 -8.75 7.85 -4.89
N VAL A 96 -8.51 6.68 -5.48
CA VAL A 96 -9.56 5.67 -5.73
C VAL A 96 -9.19 4.40 -4.99
N PHE A 97 -10.03 4.03 -4.01
CA PHE A 97 -9.92 2.75 -3.32
C PHE A 97 -10.65 1.67 -4.13
N VAL A 98 -10.00 0.51 -4.27
CA VAL A 98 -10.56 -0.61 -5.02
C VAL A 98 -10.20 -1.92 -4.33
N THR A 99 -11.15 -2.85 -4.27
CA THR A 99 -10.84 -4.25 -3.93
C THR A 99 -10.36 -4.96 -5.20
N PRO A 100 -9.49 -5.97 -5.14
CA PRO A 100 -9.02 -6.69 -6.32
C PRO A 100 -10.12 -7.28 -7.19
N GLU A 101 -11.19 -7.78 -6.59
CA GLU A 101 -12.33 -8.33 -7.31
C GLU A 101 -12.95 -7.25 -8.19
N ALA A 102 -13.10 -6.02 -7.67
CA ALA A 102 -13.55 -4.87 -8.44
C ALA A 102 -12.50 -4.42 -9.46
N ALA A 103 -11.21 -4.55 -9.14
CA ALA A 103 -10.11 -4.08 -9.97
C ALA A 103 -9.94 -4.85 -11.29
N VAL A 104 -10.38 -6.11 -11.35
CA VAL A 104 -10.41 -6.89 -12.62
C VAL A 104 -11.69 -6.71 -13.43
N GLY A 105 -12.71 -6.09 -12.84
CA GLY A 105 -13.99 -5.84 -13.48
C GLY A 105 -13.90 -4.91 -14.70
N GLN A 106 -14.81 -5.10 -15.67
CA GLN A 106 -14.82 -4.28 -16.90
C GLN A 106 -15.01 -2.79 -16.61
N ALA A 107 -15.83 -2.45 -15.62
CA ALA A 107 -16.06 -1.06 -15.22
C ALA A 107 -14.75 -0.38 -14.79
N PHE A 108 -13.96 -1.05 -13.93
CA PHE A 108 -12.67 -0.55 -13.50
C PHE A 108 -11.68 -0.48 -14.66
N LYS A 109 -11.60 -1.52 -15.51
CA LYS A 109 -10.76 -1.50 -16.73
C LYS A 109 -11.08 -0.30 -17.65
N ARG A 110 -12.35 0.06 -17.82
CA ARG A 110 -12.77 1.25 -18.58
C ARG A 110 -12.36 2.56 -17.90
N PHE A 111 -12.59 2.67 -16.59
CA PHE A 111 -12.12 3.80 -15.79
C PHE A 111 -10.60 3.99 -15.94
N MET A 112 -9.84 2.90 -15.85
CA MET A 112 -8.38 2.88 -16.03
C MET A 112 -7.95 3.36 -17.41
N GLN A 113 -8.58 2.84 -18.46
CA GLN A 113 -8.31 3.25 -19.83
C GLN A 113 -8.60 4.75 -20.03
N GLN A 114 -9.71 5.24 -19.47
CA GLN A 114 -10.04 6.67 -19.52
C GLN A 114 -8.96 7.51 -18.83
N LYS A 115 -8.56 7.18 -17.60
CA LYS A 115 -7.51 7.91 -16.86
C LYS A 115 -6.13 7.82 -17.52
N LYS A 116 -5.85 6.73 -18.23
CA LYS A 116 -4.66 6.59 -19.07
C LYS A 116 -4.71 7.55 -20.25
N LEU A 117 -5.82 7.59 -20.98
CA LEU A 117 -6.00 8.44 -22.17
C LEU A 117 -5.99 9.93 -21.83
N THR A 118 -6.54 10.32 -20.69
CA THR A 118 -6.46 11.69 -20.18
C THR A 118 -5.12 12.00 -19.52
N GLY A 119 -4.22 11.01 -19.45
CA GLY A 119 -2.92 11.13 -18.81
C GLY A 119 -3.04 11.54 -17.35
N GLN A 120 -4.10 11.19 -16.64
CA GLN A 120 -4.35 11.52 -15.22
C GLN A 120 -3.90 10.42 -14.26
N LEU A 121 -3.60 9.23 -14.76
CA LEU A 121 -3.18 8.11 -13.93
C LEU A 121 -1.70 8.26 -13.51
N ASP A 122 -1.45 8.40 -12.22
CA ASP A 122 -0.10 8.68 -11.69
C ASP A 122 0.53 7.47 -10.99
N ARG A 123 -0.24 6.76 -10.16
CA ARG A 123 0.30 5.79 -9.20
C ARG A 123 -0.63 4.63 -8.94
N LEU A 124 -0.03 3.47 -8.65
CA LEU A 124 -0.68 2.32 -8.04
C LEU A 124 -0.10 2.11 -6.64
N VAL A 125 -0.96 1.86 -5.67
CA VAL A 125 -0.60 1.47 -4.31
C VAL A 125 -1.25 0.13 -4.05
N ILE A 126 -0.47 -0.85 -3.64
CA ILE A 126 -0.96 -2.16 -3.20
C ILE A 126 -0.71 -2.23 -1.70
N ASP A 127 -1.77 -2.02 -0.92
CA ASP A 127 -1.72 -2.19 0.53
C ASP A 127 -1.83 -3.68 0.89
N GLU A 128 -1.19 -4.07 1.98
CA GLU A 128 -1.02 -5.46 2.39
C GLU A 128 -0.49 -6.39 1.28
N CYS A 129 0.52 -5.94 0.53
CA CYS A 129 1.04 -6.63 -0.66
C CYS A 129 1.52 -8.08 -0.40
N HIS A 130 1.87 -8.42 0.84
CA HIS A 130 2.26 -9.78 1.25
C HIS A 130 1.17 -10.84 1.03
N VAL A 131 -0.11 -10.45 0.87
CA VAL A 131 -1.22 -11.39 0.61
C VAL A 131 -1.03 -12.19 -0.69
N VAL A 132 -0.20 -11.72 -1.63
CA VAL A 132 0.19 -12.51 -2.81
C VAL A 132 0.97 -13.78 -2.44
N LEU A 133 1.60 -13.82 -1.27
CA LEU A 133 2.40 -14.95 -0.80
C LEU A 133 1.56 -16.03 -0.15
N ASP A 134 0.59 -15.66 0.69
CA ASP A 134 -0.77 -16.20 0.79
C ASP A 134 -1.06 -17.71 0.87
N SER A 135 -0.14 -18.64 0.60
CA SER A 135 -0.45 -19.94 -0.02
C SER A 135 -1.06 -21.00 0.93
N ARG A 136 -1.40 -20.62 2.17
CA ARG A 136 -1.69 -21.55 3.27
C ARG A 136 -3.15 -21.61 3.72
N ARG A 137 -4.09 -20.94 3.06
CA ARG A 137 -5.52 -21.05 3.37
C ARG A 137 -6.32 -21.43 2.14
N LYS A 138 -6.35 -22.73 1.83
CA LYS A 138 -7.37 -23.37 0.98
C LYS A 138 -8.73 -23.35 1.69
N THR A 139 -9.31 -22.17 1.86
CA THR A 139 -10.72 -22.03 2.26
C THR A 139 -11.40 -21.18 1.19
N ALA A 140 -12.41 -21.77 0.56
CA ALA A 140 -12.91 -21.50 -0.79
C ALA A 140 -13.31 -20.04 -1.11
N ASP A 141 -13.43 -19.14 -0.13
CA ASP A 141 -13.95 -17.79 -0.34
C ASP A 141 -12.92 -16.64 -0.23
N LYS A 142 -11.66 -16.90 0.18
CA LYS A 142 -10.62 -15.84 0.34
C LYS A 142 -9.44 -15.93 -0.63
N ASP A 143 -9.48 -16.87 -1.58
CA ASP A 143 -8.40 -17.09 -2.56
C ASP A 143 -8.49 -16.18 -3.82
N ALA A 144 -9.54 -15.35 -3.93
CA ALA A 144 -9.83 -14.45 -5.08
C ALA A 144 -9.03 -13.13 -5.11
N TRP A 145 -7.93 -13.03 -4.35
CA TRP A 145 -7.09 -11.82 -4.33
C TRP A 145 -5.84 -11.97 -5.21
N ARG A 146 -5.32 -13.21 -5.39
CA ARG A 146 -3.99 -13.42 -5.97
C ARG A 146 -3.99 -13.27 -7.50
N PRO A 147 -4.85 -13.98 -8.27
CA PRO A 147 -4.91 -13.78 -9.72
C PRO A 147 -5.22 -12.33 -10.11
N GLU A 148 -6.12 -11.70 -9.37
CA GLU A 148 -6.71 -10.41 -9.67
C GLU A 148 -5.70 -9.28 -9.46
N ILE A 149 -4.94 -9.31 -8.37
CA ILE A 149 -3.84 -8.36 -8.15
C ILE A 149 -2.73 -8.56 -9.16
N LEU A 150 -2.39 -9.80 -9.49
CA LEU A 150 -1.35 -10.06 -10.48
C LEU A 150 -1.78 -9.58 -11.87
N GLU A 151 -3.04 -9.78 -12.26
CA GLU A 151 -3.60 -9.28 -13.51
C GLU A 151 -3.65 -7.74 -13.53
N LEU A 152 -4.13 -7.13 -12.44
CA LEU A 152 -4.17 -5.69 -12.26
C LEU A 152 -2.77 -5.09 -12.36
N TYR A 153 -1.82 -5.65 -11.60
CA TYR A 153 -0.44 -5.20 -11.58
C TYR A 153 0.18 -5.32 -12.98
N LYS A 154 0.05 -6.46 -13.67
CA LYS A 154 0.52 -6.61 -15.06
C LYS A 154 -0.06 -5.56 -16.01
N THR A 155 -1.31 -5.17 -15.80
CA THR A 155 -2.00 -4.17 -16.64
C THR A 155 -1.52 -2.74 -16.36
N ILE A 156 -1.18 -2.44 -15.11
CA ILE A 156 -0.92 -1.06 -14.63
C ILE A 156 0.58 -0.77 -14.46
N GLU A 157 1.40 -1.74 -14.10
CA GLU A 157 2.80 -1.56 -13.69
C GLU A 157 3.68 -0.90 -14.76
N GLN A 158 3.33 -1.08 -16.04
CA GLN A 158 4.09 -0.52 -17.15
C GLN A 158 3.81 0.98 -17.35
N LEU A 159 2.79 1.52 -16.68
CA LEU A 159 2.26 2.85 -16.95
C LEU A 159 2.55 3.86 -15.84
N VAL A 160 2.74 3.37 -14.61
CA VAL A 160 2.82 4.19 -13.40
C VAL A 160 3.85 3.68 -12.42
N GLN A 161 4.22 4.56 -11.50
CA GLN A 161 5.00 4.19 -10.33
C GLN A 161 4.14 3.37 -9.36
N THR A 162 4.67 2.27 -8.83
CA THR A 162 3.96 1.39 -7.90
C THR A 162 4.60 1.41 -6.51
N LEU A 163 3.75 1.60 -5.49
CA LEU A 163 4.12 1.50 -4.08
C LEU A 163 3.47 0.26 -3.46
N PHE A 164 4.30 -0.65 -2.97
CA PHE A 164 3.87 -1.83 -2.21
C PHE A 164 4.02 -1.54 -0.72
N LEU A 165 2.99 -1.79 0.07
CA LEU A 165 2.98 -1.56 1.51
C LEU A 165 2.59 -2.83 2.27
N THR A 166 3.27 -3.10 3.39
CA THR A 166 2.95 -4.24 4.28
C THR A 166 3.61 -4.07 5.65
N ALA A 167 3.06 -4.71 6.69
CA ALA A 167 3.72 -4.86 7.99
C ALA A 167 4.38 -6.21 8.22
N THR A 168 4.11 -7.19 7.36
CA THR A 168 4.19 -8.61 7.72
C THR A 168 4.98 -9.44 6.73
N LEU A 169 5.77 -8.81 5.85
CA LEU A 169 6.66 -9.50 4.91
C LEU A 169 8.02 -9.82 5.55
N PRO A 170 8.32 -11.09 5.87
CA PRO A 170 9.61 -11.47 6.45
C PRO A 170 10.73 -11.41 5.38
N PRO A 171 12.00 -11.16 5.75
CA PRO A 171 13.10 -11.10 4.78
C PRO A 171 13.23 -12.34 3.90
N ARG A 172 12.99 -13.53 4.48
CA ARG A 172 13.04 -14.82 3.79
C ARG A 172 11.99 -15.00 2.67
N ASN A 173 10.92 -14.21 2.68
CA ASN A 173 9.85 -14.27 1.68
C ASN A 173 9.94 -13.14 0.63
N GLU A 174 10.91 -12.22 0.74
CA GLU A 174 11.03 -11.09 -0.18
C GLU A 174 11.31 -11.54 -1.62
N LEU A 175 12.20 -12.53 -1.81
CA LEU A 175 12.50 -13.07 -3.13
C LEU A 175 11.27 -13.72 -3.78
N GLU A 176 10.54 -14.54 -3.00
CA GLU A 176 9.28 -15.14 -3.47
C GLU A 176 8.25 -14.07 -3.86
N PHE A 177 8.21 -12.95 -3.14
CA PHE A 177 7.34 -11.83 -3.46
C PHE A 177 7.73 -11.17 -4.79
N TYR A 178 9.02 -10.92 -4.99
CA TYR A 178 9.52 -10.37 -6.26
C TYR A 178 9.22 -11.29 -7.43
N ASP A 179 9.43 -12.60 -7.26
CA ASP A 179 9.17 -13.59 -8.30
C ASP A 179 7.68 -13.65 -8.66
N LYS A 180 6.78 -13.71 -7.67
CA LYS A 180 5.32 -13.72 -7.90
C LYS A 180 4.84 -12.45 -8.57
N MET A 181 5.35 -11.29 -8.16
CA MET A 181 5.00 -10.01 -8.74
C MET A 181 5.73 -9.73 -10.06
N ASN A 182 6.61 -10.62 -10.53
CA ASN A 182 7.44 -10.42 -11.73
C ASN A 182 8.28 -9.11 -11.65
N ILE A 183 8.84 -8.84 -10.48
CA ILE A 183 9.64 -7.63 -10.21
C ILE A 183 11.13 -7.99 -10.22
N ASN A 184 11.92 -7.22 -10.96
CA ASN A 184 13.36 -7.31 -10.89
C ASN A 184 13.87 -6.81 -9.53
N LYS A 185 14.49 -7.70 -8.73
CA LYS A 185 15.06 -7.38 -7.41
C LYS A 185 16.11 -6.25 -7.44
N HIS A 186 16.70 -5.97 -8.60
CA HIS A 186 17.70 -4.91 -8.79
C HIS A 186 17.08 -3.54 -9.13
N GLU A 187 15.79 -3.51 -9.49
CA GLU A 187 15.08 -2.28 -9.86
C GLU A 187 14.12 -1.79 -8.77
N ILE A 188 13.71 -2.67 -7.85
CA ILE A 188 12.84 -2.30 -6.74
C ILE A 188 13.63 -1.67 -5.60
N VAL A 189 13.17 -0.52 -5.12
CA VAL A 189 13.69 0.11 -3.91
C VAL A 189 12.94 -0.42 -2.70
N LYS A 190 13.62 -1.22 -1.87
CA LYS A 190 13.07 -1.72 -0.61
C LYS A 190 13.48 -0.81 0.54
N ILE A 191 12.49 -0.38 1.32
CA ILE A 191 12.67 0.41 2.53
C ILE A 191 11.92 -0.31 3.66
N ARG A 192 12.67 -0.75 4.68
CA ARG A 192 12.15 -1.57 5.77
C ARG A 192 12.43 -0.90 7.11
N ASP A 193 11.39 -0.77 7.92
CA ASP A 193 11.48 -0.40 9.32
C ASP A 193 11.44 -1.64 10.22
N SER A 194 11.78 -1.46 11.50
CA SER A 194 11.54 -2.45 12.54
C SER A 194 10.04 -2.71 12.67
N THR A 195 9.63 -3.96 12.49
CA THR A 195 8.26 -4.39 12.76
C THR A 195 8.06 -4.81 14.21
N THR A 196 9.13 -4.81 15.02
CA THR A 196 9.09 -5.11 16.45
C THR A 196 8.42 -3.98 17.22
N ARG A 197 7.45 -4.36 18.07
CA ARG A 197 6.71 -3.46 18.95
C ARG A 197 7.16 -3.72 20.39
N LYS A 198 8.01 -2.85 20.95
CA LYS A 198 8.62 -3.03 22.29
C LYS A 198 7.59 -3.00 23.43
N GLU A 199 6.45 -2.38 23.17
CA GLU A 199 5.31 -2.29 24.07
C GLU A 199 4.44 -3.56 24.07
N ILE A 200 4.60 -4.46 23.09
CA ILE A 200 3.91 -5.74 23.07
C ILE A 200 4.73 -6.77 23.85
N LYS A 201 4.11 -7.37 24.87
CA LYS A 201 4.63 -8.54 25.58
C LYS A 201 3.87 -9.77 25.12
N TYR A 202 4.60 -10.85 24.83
CA TYR A 202 4.04 -12.14 24.48
C TYR A 202 4.05 -13.05 25.71
N GLN A 203 2.96 -13.81 25.89
CA GLN A 203 2.84 -14.86 26.89
C GLN A 203 2.18 -16.05 26.20
N VAL A 204 2.74 -17.24 26.43
CA VAL A 204 2.13 -18.52 26.02
C VAL A 204 1.55 -19.13 27.29
N VAL A 205 0.30 -19.59 27.21
CA VAL A 205 -0.41 -20.25 28.30
C VAL A 205 -0.92 -21.57 27.75
N ASP A 206 -0.50 -22.66 28.39
CA ASP A 206 -1.01 -23.98 28.08
C ASP A 206 -2.36 -24.18 28.79
N TYR A 207 -3.31 -24.81 28.12
CA TYR A 207 -4.64 -25.10 28.63
C TYR A 207 -5.11 -26.44 28.05
N GLU A 208 -6.00 -27.12 28.77
CA GLU A 208 -6.71 -28.29 28.24
C GLU A 208 -7.85 -27.84 27.33
N GLU A 209 -8.07 -28.51 26.19
CA GLU A 209 -9.04 -28.07 25.15
C GLU A 209 -10.46 -27.82 25.71
N GLU A 210 -10.86 -28.60 26.72
CA GLU A 210 -12.14 -28.47 27.41
C GLU A 210 -12.27 -27.19 28.26
N GLU A 211 -11.15 -26.55 28.61
CA GLU A 211 -11.06 -25.35 29.46
C GLU A 211 -10.73 -24.06 28.67
N GLU A 212 -10.80 -24.07 27.33
CA GLU A 212 -10.38 -22.92 26.50
C GLU A 212 -11.04 -21.61 26.91
N GLU A 213 -12.37 -21.61 27.07
CA GLU A 213 -13.12 -20.39 27.42
C GLU A 213 -12.71 -19.86 28.81
N GLU A 214 -12.49 -20.74 29.78
CA GLU A 214 -12.06 -20.34 31.11
C GLU A 214 -10.62 -19.80 31.11
N ALA A 215 -9.72 -20.44 30.36
CA ALA A 215 -8.34 -19.99 30.20
C ALA A 215 -8.29 -18.61 29.52
N LEU A 216 -9.08 -18.41 28.47
CA LEU A 216 -9.18 -17.13 27.76
C LEU A 216 -9.73 -16.04 28.67
N GLN A 217 -10.78 -16.33 29.44
CA GLN A 217 -11.38 -15.39 30.39
C GLN A 217 -10.38 -14.97 31.48
N ARG A 218 -9.66 -15.93 32.08
CA ARG A 218 -8.57 -15.66 33.04
C ARG A 218 -7.52 -14.73 32.45
N MET A 219 -7.07 -15.00 31.21
CA MET A 219 -6.07 -14.17 30.52
C MET A 219 -6.55 -12.74 30.25
N VAL A 220 -7.84 -12.55 29.94
CA VAL A 220 -8.42 -11.22 29.72
C VAL A 220 -8.53 -10.44 31.03
N ASP A 221 -8.95 -11.10 32.11
CA ASP A 221 -9.15 -10.46 33.41
C ASP A 221 -7.82 -10.07 34.08
N ASP A 222 -6.78 -10.88 33.94
CA ASP A 222 -5.42 -10.56 34.42
C ASP A 222 -4.83 -9.31 33.72
N LYS A 223 -5.29 -8.98 32.52
CA LYS A 223 -4.84 -7.80 31.75
C LYS A 223 -5.64 -6.52 32.04
N LYS A 224 -6.75 -6.60 32.79
CA LYS A 224 -7.56 -5.43 33.17
C LYS A 224 -7.08 -4.76 34.47
N ARG A 225 -6.08 -5.34 35.16
CA ARG A 225 -5.41 -4.77 36.34
C ARG A 225 -4.17 -3.97 35.96
#